data_AF-G4Z6N2-F1
#
_entry.id   AF-G4Z6N2-F1
#
_cell.length_a   1.000
_cell.length_b   1.000
_cell.length_c   1.000
_cell.angle_alpha   90.00
_cell.angle_beta   90.00
_cell.angle_gamma   90.00
#
_symmetry.space_group_name_H-M   'P 1'
#
loop_
_entity.id
_entity.type
_entity.pdbx_description
1 polymer ?
#
loop_
_entity_poly.entity_id
_entity_poly.type
_entity_poly.pdbx_seq_one_letter_code
_entity_poly.pdbx_strand_id
1 'polypeptide(L)' 'GKRKGHDPIPPKVLQKLPKQNDTQGGSRRLCMRFLSNAECDADRHEGAHDRRAHFVPKTLDALVKAEIEKRFDGLKP' A
#
# COMPACT_ATOMS: atom_id res chain seq x y z
N GLY A 1 12.36 12.33 -15.09
CA GLY A 1 10.92 12.10 -15.30
C GLY A 1 10.15 12.68 -14.13
N LYS A 2 9.13 13.50 -14.39
CA LYS A 2 8.28 14.05 -13.32
C LYS A 2 7.55 12.89 -12.65
N ARG A 3 7.85 12.63 -11.37
CA ARG A 3 7.05 11.74 -10.54
C ARG A 3 5.62 12.30 -10.58
N LYS A 4 4.71 11.66 -11.30
CA LYS A 4 3.28 11.98 -11.21
C LYS A 4 2.89 11.63 -9.78
N GLY A 5 2.95 12.60 -8.89
CA GLY A 5 2.49 12.42 -7.52
C GLY A 5 1.01 12.10 -7.62
N HIS A 6 0.62 10.86 -7.30
CA HIS A 6 -0.79 10.51 -7.27
C HIS A 6 -1.50 11.42 -6.28
N ASP A 7 -2.72 11.85 -6.62
CA ASP A 7 -3.62 12.53 -5.68
C ASP A 7 -3.71 11.76 -4.35
N PRO A 8 -4.07 12.40 -3.23
CA PRO A 8 -4.26 11.71 -1.96
C PRO A 8 -5.13 10.45 -2.10
N ILE A 9 -4.80 9.40 -1.35
CA ILE A 9 -5.57 8.15 -1.37
C ILE A 9 -6.97 8.45 -0.83
N PRO A 10 -8.05 8.05 -1.52
CA PRO A 10 -9.40 8.28 -1.04
C PRO A 10 -9.59 7.71 0.38
N PRO A 11 -10.23 8.45 1.31
CA PRO A 11 -10.44 7.99 2.69
C PRO A 11 -11.14 6.63 2.77
N LYS A 12 -12.07 6.35 1.84
CA LYS A 12 -12.78 5.07 1.75
C LYS A 12 -11.83 3.90 1.48
N VAL A 13 -10.84 4.09 0.58
CA VAL A 13 -9.80 3.09 0.31
C VAL A 13 -8.93 2.91 1.55
N LEU A 14 -8.54 4.01 2.20
CA LEU A 14 -7.72 3.96 3.42
C LEU A 14 -8.38 3.21 4.59
N GLN A 15 -9.71 3.30 4.72
CA GLN A 15 -10.46 2.57 5.75
C GLN A 15 -10.57 1.07 5.45
N LYS A 16 -10.56 0.70 4.17
CA LYS A 16 -10.65 -0.69 3.69
C LYS A 16 -9.30 -1.37 3.57
N LEU A 17 -8.20 -0.65 3.74
CA LEU A 17 -6.86 -1.24 3.72
C LEU A 17 -6.71 -2.25 4.87
N PRO A 18 -6.28 -3.48 4.56
CA PRO A 18 -5.88 -4.45 5.58
C PRO A 18 -4.85 -3.85 6.53
N LYS A 19 -4.96 -4.19 7.81
CA LYS A 19 -4.03 -3.74 8.84
C LYS A 19 -3.29 -4.94 9.40
N GLN A 20 -1.98 -4.78 9.60
CA GLN A 20 -1.20 -5.68 10.41
C GLN A 20 -1.11 -5.09 11.81
N ASN A 21 -1.55 -5.86 12.80
CA ASN A 21 -1.34 -5.50 14.20
C ASN A 21 0.05 -6.01 14.59
N ASP A 22 0.88 -5.10 15.10
CA ASP A 22 2.16 -5.44 15.72
C ASP A 22 1.90 -6.02 17.11
N THR A 23 2.76 -6.93 17.56
CA THR A 23 2.71 -7.51 18.92
C THR A 23 2.87 -6.48 20.03
N GLN A 24 3.35 -5.27 19.69
CA GLN A 24 3.50 -4.13 20.60
C GLN A 24 2.29 -3.18 20.63
N GLY A 25 1.13 -3.61 20.11
CA GLY A 25 -0.10 -2.80 20.11
C GLY A 25 -0.18 -1.72 19.02
N GLY A 26 0.80 -1.67 18.12
CA GLY A 26 0.74 -0.85 16.91
C GLY A 26 -0.18 -1.45 15.85
N SER A 27 -0.79 -0.63 15.01
CA SER A 27 -1.46 -1.10 13.79
C SER A 27 -0.94 -0.35 12.57
N ARG A 28 -0.47 -1.10 11.57
CA ARG A 28 0.07 -0.57 10.32
C ARG A 28 -0.85 -0.94 9.18
N ARG A 29 -1.25 0.05 8.38
CA ARG A 29 -2.05 -0.19 7.17
C ARG A 29 -1.17 -0.78 6.08
N LEU A 30 -1.74 -1.66 5.26
CA LEU A 30 -1.05 -2.27 4.13
C LEU A 30 -0.44 -1.22 3.19
N CYS A 31 0.80 -1.47 2.76
CA CYS A 31 1.42 -0.73 1.68
C CYS A 31 0.81 -1.16 0.34
N MET A 32 0.07 -0.26 -0.30
CA MET A 32 -0.52 -0.52 -1.62
C MET A 32 0.55 -0.77 -2.69
N ARG A 33 1.70 -0.09 -2.59
CA ARG A 33 2.80 -0.26 -3.52
C ARG A 33 3.48 -1.63 -3.38
N PHE A 34 3.49 -2.20 -2.18
CA PHE A 34 4.00 -3.55 -1.92
C PHE A 34 3.22 -4.65 -2.68
N LEU A 35 1.93 -4.44 -2.95
CA LEU A 35 1.12 -5.36 -3.75
C LEU A 35 1.10 -5.02 -5.25
N SER A 36 1.76 -3.95 -5.66
CA SER A 36 1.71 -3.47 -7.04
C SER A 36 2.96 -3.80 -7.84
N ASN A 37 2.88 -3.64 -9.16
CA ASN A 37 4.01 -3.74 -10.08
C ASN A 37 5.05 -2.63 -9.91
N ALA A 38 4.70 -1.52 -9.24
CA ALA A 38 5.59 -0.38 -9.07
C ALA A 38 6.74 -0.63 -8.07
N GLU A 39 6.75 -1.78 -7.39
CA GLU A 39 7.69 -2.20 -6.33
C GLU A 39 7.82 -1.19 -5.17
N CYS A 40 7.93 -1.68 -3.94
CA CYS A 40 8.13 -0.79 -2.79
C CYS A 40 9.61 -0.76 -2.41
N ASP A 41 10.31 0.30 -2.81
CA ASP A 41 11.72 0.59 -2.44
C ASP A 41 11.94 0.86 -0.92
N ALA A 42 11.01 0.50 -0.04
CA ALA A 42 11.18 0.76 1.40
C ALA A 42 12.39 0.01 1.99
N ASP A 43 12.84 -1.07 1.38
CA ASP A 43 14.10 -1.76 1.74
C ASP A 43 15.36 -1.01 1.26
N ARG A 44 15.25 -0.11 0.28
CA ARG A 44 16.40 0.59 -0.34
C ARG A 44 16.65 1.98 0.24
N HIS A 45 15.75 2.50 1.07
CA HIS A 45 15.90 3.82 1.69
C HIS A 45 15.49 3.75 3.16
N GLU A 46 16.47 3.53 4.04
CA GLU A 46 16.33 3.39 5.51
C GLU A 46 15.73 4.61 6.26
N GLY A 47 15.05 5.53 5.58
CA GLY A 47 14.52 6.73 6.22
C GLY A 47 13.28 7.34 5.58
N ALA A 48 12.82 6.82 4.45
CA ALA A 48 11.63 7.31 3.80
C ALA A 48 10.74 6.13 3.49
N HIS A 49 9.60 6.06 4.18
CA HIS A 49 8.27 5.72 3.68
C HIS A 49 7.46 5.09 4.80
N ASP A 50 6.42 5.84 5.19
CA ASP A 50 5.14 5.38 5.74
C ASP A 50 5.19 4.06 6.52
N ARG A 51 4.94 4.09 7.85
CA ARG A 51 4.78 2.96 8.78
C ARG A 51 3.67 1.97 8.34
N ARG A 52 3.80 1.42 7.15
CA ARG A 52 2.85 0.57 6.44
C ARG A 52 3.38 -0.84 6.47
N ALA A 53 2.43 -1.75 6.45
CA ALA A 53 2.69 -3.16 6.59
C ALA A 53 2.97 -3.78 5.22
N HIS A 54 3.97 -4.65 5.16
CA HIS A 54 4.36 -5.42 3.98
C HIS A 54 3.93 -6.87 4.18
N PHE A 55 2.69 -7.17 3.81
CA PHE A 55 2.14 -8.52 3.89
C PHE A 55 1.15 -8.74 2.75
N VAL A 56 0.91 -10.01 2.40
CA VAL A 56 -0.12 -10.38 1.43
C VAL A 56 -1.39 -10.73 2.21
N PRO A 57 -2.44 -9.91 2.16
CA PRO A 57 -3.69 -10.21 2.84
C PRO A 57 -4.41 -11.37 2.14
N LYS A 58 -5.11 -12.23 2.91
CA LYS A 58 -5.92 -13.32 2.33
C LYS A 58 -7.08 -12.80 1.47
N THR A 59 -7.59 -11.62 1.81
CA THR A 59 -8.66 -10.93 1.08
C THR A 59 -8.30 -9.46 0.90
N LEU A 60 -8.56 -8.94 -0.28
CA LEU A 60 -8.37 -7.53 -0.62
C LEU A 60 -9.69 -6.97 -1.13
N ASP A 61 -10.15 -5.88 -0.52
CA ASP A 61 -11.39 -5.21 -0.93
C ASP A 61 -11.27 -4.71 -2.38
N ALA A 62 -12.34 -4.84 -3.16
CA ALA A 62 -12.35 -4.46 -4.57
C ALA A 62 -12.00 -2.98 -4.79
N LEU A 63 -12.36 -2.10 -3.85
CA LEU A 63 -11.99 -0.68 -3.90
C LEU A 63 -10.49 -0.47 -3.74
N VAL A 64 -9.86 -1.26 -2.88
CA VAL A 64 -8.40 -1.21 -2.67
C VAL A 64 -7.68 -1.76 -3.89
N LYS A 65 -8.17 -2.87 -4.46
CA LYS A 65 -7.66 -3.45 -5.71
C LYS A 65 -7.70 -2.43 -6.84
N ALA A 66 -8.87 -1.83 -7.10
CA ALA A 66 -9.04 -0.85 -8.18
C ALA A 66 -8.14 0.38 -7.99
N GLU A 67 -7.94 0.84 -6.76
CA GLU A 67 -7.04 1.97 -6.49
C GLU A 67 -5.57 1.60 -6.72
N ILE A 68 -5.16 0.37 -6.37
CA ILE A 68 -3.81 -0.12 -6.65
C ILE A 68 -3.58 -0.22 -8.16
N GLU A 69 -4.51 -0.82 -8.88
CA GLU A 69 -4.43 -0.98 -10.34
C GLU A 69 -4.34 0.39 -11.04
N LYS A 70 -5.17 1.35 -10.62
CA LYS A 70 -5.18 2.71 -11.16
C LYS A 70 -3.89 3.48 -10.88
N ARG A 71 -3.29 3.31 -9.70
CA ARG A 71 -2.10 4.08 -9.27
C ARG A 71 -0.79 3.46 -9.71
N PHE A 72 -0.69 2.15 -9.72
CA PHE A 72 0.61 1.48 -9.76
C PHE A 72 0.72 0.48 -10.91
N ASP A 73 -0.05 0.70 -11.97
CA ASP A 73 -0.03 -0.10 -13.21
C ASP A 73 -0.28 -1.60 -12.96
N GLY A 74 -1.21 -1.88 -12.05
CA GLY A 74 -1.65 -3.24 -11.74
C GLY A 74 -1.12 -3.81 -10.42
N LEU A 75 -1.71 -4.94 -10.04
CA LEU A 75 -1.23 -5.77 -8.94
C LEU A 75 -0.12 -6.70 -9.45
N LYS A 76 0.82 -7.00 -8.54
CA LYS A 76 1.79 -8.06 -8.77
C LYS A 76 1.08 -9.42 -8.86
N PRO A 77 1.56 -10.35 -9.71
CA PRO A 77 1.01 -11.69 -9.82
C PRO A 77 1.22 -12.54 -8.55
#